data_AF-A0A2W7LP23-F1
#
_entry.id   AF-A0A2W7LP23-F1
#
_cell.length_a   1.000
_cell.length_b   1.000
_cell.length_c   1.000
_cell.angle_alpha   90.00
_cell.angle_beta   90.00
_cell.angle_gamma   90.00
#
_symmetry.space_group_name_H-M   'P 1'
#
loop_
_entity.id
_entity.type
_entity.pdbx_description
1 polymer ?
#
loop_
_entity_poly.entity_id
_entity_poly.type
_entity_poly.pdbx_seq_one_letter_code
_entity_poly.pdbx_strand_id
1 'polypeptide(L)'
;MLRVNTLEERIVAVLHDVVEDCGISLDDLRKEGFSEAVLTAIESVTNVPGESYETFVERAAQNPIGRVVKLADLEENSDLSRIAQPSWEDLERVEKYRRAIGVLRS
;
A
#
# COMPACT_ATOMS: atom_id res chain seq x y z
N MET A 1 1.61 -9.72 2.26
CA MET A 1 0.90 -8.83 3.18
C MET A 1 0.73 -9.39 4.60
N LEU A 2 1.45 -10.44 5.03
CA LEU A 2 1.19 -11.10 6.34
C LEU A 2 1.98 -10.52 7.53
N ARG A 3 2.65 -9.36 7.38
CA ARG A 3 3.43 -8.71 8.45
C ARG A 3 2.67 -7.59 9.16
N VAL A 4 1.38 -7.78 9.35
CA VAL A 4 0.50 -6.81 10.01
C VAL A 4 -0.18 -7.44 11.23
N ASN A 5 -0.35 -6.65 12.28
CA ASN A 5 -0.61 -7.12 13.63
C ASN A 5 -2.08 -6.99 14.02
N THR A 6 -2.76 -5.92 13.61
CA THR A 6 -4.17 -5.68 13.96
C THR A 6 -5.14 -6.23 12.91
N LEU A 7 -6.41 -6.37 13.29
CA LEU A 7 -7.46 -6.78 12.36
C LEU A 7 -7.64 -5.73 11.26
N GLU A 8 -7.63 -4.45 11.62
CA GLU A 8 -7.78 -3.33 10.71
C GLU A 8 -6.64 -3.29 9.69
N GLU A 9 -5.38 -3.46 10.12
CA GLU A 9 -4.25 -3.53 9.21
C GLU A 9 -4.37 -4.71 8.24
N ARG A 10 -4.86 -5.87 8.69
CA ARG A 10 -5.10 -7.03 7.82
C ARG A 10 -6.18 -6.78 6.80
N ILE A 11 -7.28 -6.15 7.22
CA ILE A 11 -8.38 -5.78 6.33
C ILE A 11 -7.87 -4.83 5.24
N VAL A 12 -7.18 -3.76 5.64
CA VAL A 12 -6.63 -2.76 4.71
C VAL A 12 -5.59 -3.40 3.78
N ALA A 13 -4.72 -4.26 4.32
CA ALA A 13 -3.73 -4.97 3.52
C ALA A 13 -4.36 -5.89 2.46
N VAL A 14 -5.54 -6.46 2.68
CA VAL A 14 -6.22 -7.25 1.64
C VAL A 14 -7.03 -6.36 0.69
N LEU A 15 -7.71 -5.34 1.21
CA LEU A 15 -8.69 -4.58 0.43
C LEU A 15 -8.09 -3.49 -0.45
N HIS A 16 -6.85 -3.03 -0.21
CA HIS A 16 -6.26 -2.01 -1.07
C HIS A 16 -6.09 -2.49 -2.51
N ASP A 17 -5.60 -3.72 -2.74
CA ASP A 17 -5.52 -4.34 -4.07
C ASP A 17 -6.91 -4.50 -4.71
N VAL A 18 -7.94 -4.83 -3.91
CA VAL A 18 -9.31 -4.96 -4.43
C VAL A 18 -9.84 -3.62 -4.92
N VAL A 19 -9.54 -2.52 -4.22
CA VAL A 19 -9.92 -1.17 -4.64
C VAL A 19 -9.11 -0.73 -5.87
N GLU A 20 -7.82 -1.06 -5.92
CA GLU A 20 -6.94 -0.69 -7.05
C GLU A 20 -7.25 -1.47 -8.33
N ASP A 21 -7.47 -2.78 -8.24
CA ASP A 21 -7.47 -3.68 -9.40
C ASP A 21 -8.85 -4.20 -9.80
N CYS A 22 -9.82 -4.22 -8.89
CA CYS A 22 -11.12 -4.87 -9.12
C CYS A 22 -12.28 -3.90 -9.37
N GLY A 23 -12.03 -2.59 -9.41
CA GLY A 23 -13.05 -1.57 -9.68
C GLY A 23 -14.08 -1.40 -8.55
N ILE A 24 -13.76 -1.86 -7.33
CA ILE A 24 -14.57 -1.64 -6.14
C ILE A 24 -14.26 -0.25 -5.58
N SER A 25 -15.30 0.53 -5.29
CA SER A 25 -15.12 1.88 -4.71
C SER A 25 -15.11 1.85 -3.18
N LEU A 26 -14.54 2.89 -2.56
CA LEU A 26 -14.65 3.12 -1.11
C LEU A 26 -16.11 3.26 -0.65
N ASP A 27 -16.98 3.77 -1.51
CA ASP A 27 -18.42 3.87 -1.22
C ASP A 27 -19.10 2.50 -1.17
N ASP A 28 -18.65 1.54 -1.97
CA ASP A 28 -19.17 0.18 -1.91
C ASP A 28 -18.72 -0.51 -0.62
N LEU A 29 -17.46 -0.36 -0.24
CA LEU A 29 -16.98 -0.84 1.06
C LEU A 29 -17.74 -0.16 2.23
N ARG A 30 -18.07 1.12 2.12
CA ARG A 30 -18.89 1.79 3.14
C ARG A 30 -20.28 1.17 3.27
N LYS A 31 -20.92 0.79 2.16
CA LYS A 31 -22.25 0.13 2.16
C LYS A 31 -22.19 -1.27 2.78
N GLU A 32 -21.07 -1.97 2.64
CA GLU A 32 -20.82 -3.27 3.30
C GLU A 32 -20.56 -3.15 4.81
N GLY A 33 -20.47 -1.93 5.35
CA GLY A 33 -20.36 -1.66 6.79
C GLY A 33 -18.93 -1.60 7.33
N PHE A 34 -17.92 -1.43 6.47
CA PHE A 34 -16.55 -1.17 6.92
C PHE A 34 -16.47 0.16 7.69
N SER A 35 -15.64 0.19 8.74
CA SER A 35 -15.48 1.39 9.57
C SER A 35 -14.73 2.50 8.83
N GLU A 36 -15.01 3.76 9.17
CA GLU A 36 -14.29 4.91 8.59
C GLU A 36 -12.78 4.84 8.84
N ALA A 37 -12.33 4.23 9.94
CA ALA A 37 -10.91 4.00 10.18
C ALA A 37 -10.27 3.07 9.14
N VAL A 38 -10.98 2.02 8.70
CA VAL A 38 -10.53 1.13 7.62
C VAL A 38 -10.60 1.85 6.28
N LEU A 39 -11.69 2.56 5.99
CA LEU A 39 -11.88 3.25 4.71
C LEU A 39 -10.83 4.34 4.47
N THR A 40 -10.55 5.17 5.49
CA THR A 40 -9.50 6.20 5.42
C THR A 40 -8.10 5.60 5.32
N ALA A 41 -7.87 4.42 5.90
CA ALA A 41 -6.61 3.71 5.75
C ALA A 41 -6.45 3.12 4.34
N ILE A 42 -7.49 2.51 3.76
CA ILE A 42 -7.49 2.03 2.37
C ILE A 42 -7.24 3.21 1.43
N GLU A 43 -8.00 4.29 1.57
CA GLU A 43 -7.81 5.51 0.78
C GLU A 43 -6.36 5.97 0.80
N SER A 44 -5.73 6.01 1.99
CA SER A 44 -4.33 6.45 2.15
C SER A 44 -3.30 5.60 1.40
N VAL A 45 -3.62 4.33 1.10
CA VAL A 45 -2.74 3.39 0.39
C VAL A 45 -3.20 3.05 -1.02
N THR A 46 -4.25 3.72 -1.50
CA THR A 46 -4.73 3.62 -2.88
C THR A 46 -4.18 4.77 -3.71
N ASN A 47 -3.62 4.47 -4.89
CA ASN A 47 -3.08 5.47 -5.80
C ASN A 47 -4.20 6.35 -6.42
N VAL A 48 -3.99 7.67 -6.45
CA VAL A 48 -4.91 8.62 -7.06
C VAL A 48 -4.43 9.00 -8.46
N PRO A 49 -5.29 8.94 -9.50
CA PRO A 49 -4.90 9.34 -10.85
C PRO A 49 -4.36 10.78 -10.90
N GLY A 50 -3.14 10.95 -11.40
CA GLY A 50 -2.45 12.25 -11.50
C GLY A 50 -1.65 12.65 -10.26
N GLU A 51 -1.68 11.85 -9.19
CA GLU A 51 -0.80 12.04 -8.03
C GLU A 51 0.63 11.59 -8.35
N SER A 52 1.63 12.32 -7.84
CA SER A 52 3.02 11.87 -7.91
C SER A 52 3.22 10.70 -6.94
N TYR A 53 4.16 9.81 -7.25
CA TYR A 53 4.45 8.69 -6.36
C TYR A 53 4.97 9.16 -4.99
N GLU A 54 5.73 10.26 -4.96
CA GLU A 54 6.22 10.87 -3.73
C GLU A 54 5.08 11.37 -2.84
N THR A 55 4.13 12.11 -3.41
CA THR A 55 2.95 12.60 -2.69
C THR A 55 2.09 11.43 -2.18
N PHE A 56 1.95 10.38 -2.99
CA PHE A 56 1.26 9.16 -2.55
C PHE A 56 1.92 8.53 -1.32
N VAL A 57 3.25 8.37 -1.32
CA VAL A 57 3.99 7.81 -0.19
C VAL A 57 3.90 8.70 1.04
N GLU A 58 3.99 10.03 0.89
CA GLU A 58 3.82 10.99 1.98
C GLU A 58 2.42 10.90 2.60
N ARG A 59 1.38 10.80 1.77
CA ARG A 59 -0.02 10.63 2.19
C ARG A 59 -0.23 9.31 2.93
N ALA A 60 0.30 8.21 2.42
CA ALA A 60 0.29 6.92 3.11
C ALA A 60 0.99 7.00 4.47
N ALA A 61 2.10 7.74 4.57
CA ALA A 61 2.85 7.91 5.80
C ALA A 61 2.06 8.66 6.91
N GLN A 62 1.12 9.54 6.53
CA GLN A 62 0.29 10.28 7.49
C GLN A 62 -0.79 9.42 8.17
N ASN A 63 -1.19 8.30 7.56
CA ASN A 63 -2.17 7.39 8.16
C ASN A 63 -1.45 6.29 8.96
N PRO A 64 -1.72 6.09 10.26
CA PRO A 64 -1.02 5.08 11.05
C PRO A 64 -1.13 3.65 10.51
N ILE A 65 -2.33 3.25 10.06
CA ILE A 65 -2.58 1.92 9.49
C ILE A 65 -2.03 1.86 8.06
N GLY A 66 -2.31 2.90 7.26
CA GLY A 66 -1.84 3.00 5.88
C GLY A 66 -0.32 2.91 5.78
N ARG A 67 0.41 3.59 6.66
CA ARG A 67 1.88 3.53 6.75
C ARG A 67 2.38 2.11 6.99
N VAL A 68 1.79 1.39 7.94
CA VAL A 68 2.17 0.00 8.26
C VAL A 68 1.91 -0.92 7.08
N VAL A 69 0.73 -0.79 6.47
CA VAL A 69 0.35 -1.59 5.30
C VAL A 69 1.25 -1.29 4.11
N LYS A 70 1.50 -0.01 3.79
CA LYS A 70 2.34 0.37 2.66
C LYS A 70 3.79 -0.05 2.85
N LEU A 71 4.29 0.02 4.08
CA LEU A 71 5.62 -0.49 4.41
C LEU A 71 5.70 -2.00 4.17
N ALA A 72 4.71 -2.77 4.64
CA ALA A 72 4.67 -4.22 4.46
C ALA A 72 4.54 -4.63 2.99
N ASP A 73 3.71 -3.91 2.22
CA ASP A 73 3.55 -4.08 0.77
C ASP A 73 4.89 -3.86 0.04
N LEU A 74 5.54 -2.73 0.28
CA LEU A 74 6.82 -2.41 -0.36
C LEU A 74 7.95 -3.37 0.04
N GLU A 75 8.01 -3.82 1.29
CA GLU A 75 9.00 -4.80 1.74
C GLU A 75 8.84 -6.14 1.02
N GLU A 76 7.61 -6.59 0.79
CA GLU A 76 7.35 -7.83 0.05
C GLU A 76 7.62 -7.67 -1.45
N ASN A 77 7.18 -6.56 -2.04
CA ASN A 77 7.40 -6.28 -3.46
C ASN A 77 8.87 -5.96 -3.80
N SER A 78 9.70 -5.74 -2.78
CA SER A 78 11.16 -5.56 -2.93
C SER A 78 11.94 -6.89 -2.93
N ASP A 79 11.28 -8.03 -2.69
CA ASP A 79 11.95 -9.34 -2.65
C ASP A 79 12.26 -9.90 -4.04
N LEU A 80 13.42 -9.51 -4.58
CA LEU A 80 13.93 -10.00 -5.86
C LEU A 80 14.29 -11.48 -5.87
N SER A 81 14.39 -12.15 -4.71
CA SER A 81 14.72 -13.59 -4.68
C SER A 81 13.64 -14.45 -5.35
N ARG A 82 12.43 -13.88 -5.52
CA ARG A 82 11.28 -14.48 -6.20
C ARG A 82 11.39 -14.40 -7.73
N ILE A 83 12.35 -13.63 -8.26
CA ILE A 83 12.57 -13.42 -9.70
C ILE A 83 13.89 -14.10 -10.10
N ALA A 84 13.80 -15.15 -10.92
CA ALA A 84 14.97 -15.96 -11.29
C ALA A 84 16.06 -15.17 -12.02
N GLN A 85 15.69 -14.19 -12.84
CA GLN A 85 16.60 -13.31 -13.57
C GLN A 85 16.00 -11.89 -13.56
N PRO A 86 16.30 -11.06 -12.54
CA PRO A 86 15.77 -9.71 -12.45
C PRO A 86 16.20 -8.84 -13.65
N SER A 87 15.27 -8.09 -14.20
CA SER A 87 15.53 -7.12 -15.25
C SER A 87 16.03 -5.78 -14.69
N TRP A 88 16.46 -4.87 -15.57
CA TRP A 88 16.77 -3.49 -15.18
C TRP A 88 15.55 -2.75 -14.61
N GLU A 89 14.35 -3.01 -15.13
CA GLU A 89 13.10 -2.43 -14.63
C GLU A 89 12.79 -2.90 -13.21
N ASP A 90 13.07 -4.18 -12.89
CA ASP A 90 12.91 -4.72 -11.54
C ASP A 90 13.87 -4.03 -10.55
N LEU A 91 15.13 -3.82 -10.96
CA LEU A 91 16.12 -3.14 -10.14
C LEU A 91 15.75 -1.67 -9.88
N GLU A 92 15.26 -0.97 -10.91
CA GLU A 92 14.80 0.42 -10.80
C GLU A 92 13.58 0.52 -9.88
N ARG A 93 12.61 -0.40 -10.01
CA ARG A 93 11.43 -0.49 -9.15
C ARG A 93 11.83 -0.72 -7.68
N VAL A 94 12.78 -1.60 -7.41
CA VAL A 94 13.27 -1.85 -6.04
C VAL A 94 13.97 -0.63 -5.46
N GLU A 95 14.79 0.08 -6.23
CA GLU A 95 15.44 1.30 -5.73
C GLU A 95 14.40 2.42 -5.48
N LYS A 96 13.34 2.51 -6.30
CA LYS A 96 12.18 3.37 -6.03
C LYS A 96 11.50 3.00 -4.70
N TYR A 97 11.27 1.71 -4.46
CA TYR A 97 10.65 1.22 -3.22
C TYR A 97 11.54 1.46 -2.00
N ARG A 98 12.86 1.29 -2.14
CA ARG A 98 13.83 1.57 -1.07
C ARG A 98 13.74 3.01 -0.58
N ARG A 99 13.59 3.98 -1.49
CA ARG A 99 13.39 5.40 -1.12
C ARG A 99 12.08 5.61 -0.36
N ALA A 100 10.98 5.02 -0.85
CA ALA A 100 9.68 5.12 -0.21
C ALA A 100 9.67 4.49 1.21
N ILE A 101 10.32 3.33 1.39
CA ILE A 101 10.52 2.71 2.70
C ILE A 101 11.26 3.65 3.67
N GLY A 102 12.22 4.42 3.17
CA GLY A 102 12.90 5.45 3.96
C GLY A 102 11.96 6.52 4.53
N VAL A 103 11.02 7.00 3.71
CA VAL A 103 9.98 7.96 4.11
C VAL A 103 9.00 7.35 5.11
N LEU A 104 8.59 6.09 4.90
CA LEU A 104 7.62 5.42 5.77
C LEU A 104 8.18 5.07 7.16
N ARG A 105 9.51 5.07 7.32
CA ARG A 105 10.21 4.77 8.58
C ARG A 105 10.66 6.01 9.35
N SER A 106 10.56 7.21 8.78
CA SER A 106 10.87 8.47 9.47
C SER A 106 9.76 8.89 10.43
#